data_AF-A0A2T5PMY1-F1
#
_entry.id   AF-A0A2T5PMY1-F1
#
_cell.length_a   1.000
_cell.length_b   1.000
_cell.length_c   1.000
_cell.angle_alpha   90.00
_cell.angle_beta   90.00
_cell.angle_gamma   90.00
#
_symmetry.space_group_name_H-M   'P 1'
#
loop_
_entity.id
_entity.type
_entity.pdbx_description
1 polymer ?
#
loop_
_entity_poly.entity_id
_entity_poly.type
_entity_poly.pdbx_seq_one_letter_code
_entity_poly.pdbx_strand_id
1 'polypeptide(L)'
;MPTILRYLSVSLVSALVAAYTALWLANPAPLEQPHAVVRPPLIIQQQGDDLLLWGGWNTVAGYEPPGVNAVEIRCNRGRGTCQEAFASIHHHDEGEDLEAQVFDYEVVEWSEQMLHATATMPEAECVTRSLVVALPAGSASLELVPQGDDCEFEVSAAMLEGDPL
;
A
#
# COMPACT_ATOMS: atom_id res chain seq x y z
N MET A 1 -6.48 59.23 -16.07
CA MET A 1 -5.66 58.05 -15.67
C MET A 1 -6.27 57.14 -14.60
N PRO A 2 -6.96 57.60 -13.54
CA PRO A 2 -7.41 56.69 -12.46
C PRO A 2 -8.57 55.76 -12.86
N THR A 3 -9.39 56.16 -13.84
CA THR A 3 -10.58 55.39 -14.27
C THR A 3 -10.21 54.15 -15.09
N ILE A 4 -9.22 54.27 -15.99
CA ILE A 4 -8.75 53.16 -16.84
C ILE A 4 -8.13 52.06 -15.98
N LEU A 5 -7.33 52.43 -14.97
CA LEU A 5 -6.73 51.47 -14.05
C LEU A 5 -7.81 50.71 -13.26
N ARG A 6 -8.87 51.39 -12.81
CA ARG A 6 -10.02 50.75 -12.13
C ARG A 6 -10.75 49.75 -13.03
N TYR A 7 -11.00 50.09 -14.29
CA TYR A 7 -11.65 49.16 -15.23
C TYR A 7 -10.79 47.93 -15.51
N LEU A 8 -9.47 48.11 -15.62
CA LEU A 8 -8.53 47.00 -15.79
C LEU A 8 -8.50 46.10 -14.55
N SER A 9 -8.49 46.67 -13.34
CA SER A 9 -8.55 45.90 -12.10
C SER A 9 -9.85 45.11 -11.96
N VAL A 10 -11.00 45.73 -12.26
CA VAL A 10 -12.30 45.04 -12.22
C VAL A 10 -12.34 43.90 -13.24
N SER A 11 -11.86 44.15 -14.46
CA SER A 11 -11.84 43.12 -15.52
C SER A 11 -10.93 41.95 -15.15
N LEU A 12 -9.76 42.22 -14.56
CA LEU A 12 -8.84 41.19 -14.09
C LEU A 12 -9.44 40.35 -12.96
N VAL A 13 -10.08 40.99 -11.97
CA VAL A 13 -10.74 40.28 -10.86
C VAL A 13 -11.89 39.44 -11.39
N SER A 14 -12.74 39.97 -12.27
CA SER A 14 -13.84 39.21 -12.87
C SER A 14 -13.34 38.01 -13.68
N ALA A 15 -12.23 38.16 -14.43
CA ALA A 15 -11.63 37.06 -15.18
C ALA A 15 -11.06 35.97 -14.26
N LEU A 16 -10.40 36.37 -13.16
CA LEU A 16 -9.88 35.43 -12.16
C LEU A 16 -11.00 34.64 -11.48
N VAL A 17 -12.08 35.32 -11.08
CA VAL A 17 -13.25 34.66 -10.48
C VAL A 17 -13.89 33.69 -11.47
N ALA A 18 -14.12 34.11 -12.72
CA ALA A 18 -14.72 33.25 -13.73
C ALA A 18 -13.86 32.00 -14.03
N ALA A 19 -12.54 32.18 -14.18
CA ALA A 19 -11.61 31.08 -14.38
C ALA A 19 -11.63 30.12 -13.18
N TYR A 20 -11.58 30.64 -11.96
CA TYR A 20 -11.63 29.83 -10.75
C TYR A 20 -12.95 29.05 -10.63
N THR A 21 -14.09 29.68 -10.92
CA THR A 21 -15.39 28.99 -10.90
C THR A 21 -15.50 27.91 -11.98
N ALA A 22 -14.93 28.15 -13.16
CA ALA A 22 -14.94 27.17 -14.25
C ALA A 22 -14.05 25.97 -13.92
N LEU A 23 -12.88 26.20 -13.33
CA LEU A 23 -11.99 25.16 -12.79
C LEU A 23 -12.69 24.32 -11.71
N TRP A 24 -13.38 24.98 -10.78
CA TRP A 24 -14.11 24.30 -9.70
C TRP A 24 -15.29 23.47 -10.22
N LEU A 25 -16.02 23.94 -11.23
CA LEU A 25 -17.13 23.19 -11.84
C LEU A 25 -16.65 22.03 -12.74
N ALA A 26 -15.58 22.24 -13.49
CA ALA A 26 -15.05 21.23 -14.41
C ALA A 26 -14.28 20.12 -13.67
N ASN A 27 -13.69 20.45 -12.52
CA ASN A 27 -12.98 19.51 -11.68
C ASN A 27 -13.22 19.88 -10.21
N PRO A 28 -14.34 19.43 -9.60
CA PRO A 28 -14.67 19.68 -8.21
C PRO A 28 -13.80 18.83 -7.26
N ALA A 29 -12.49 18.82 -7.50
CA ALA A 29 -11.53 18.37 -6.52
C ALA A 29 -11.24 19.55 -5.59
N PRO A 30 -11.43 19.42 -4.27
CA PRO A 30 -10.97 20.45 -3.35
C PRO A 30 -9.45 20.65 -3.53
N LEU A 31 -8.98 21.90 -3.45
CA LEU A 31 -7.54 22.24 -3.50
C LEU A 31 -6.76 21.57 -2.37
N GLU A 32 -7.47 21.17 -1.32
CA GLU A 32 -7.08 20.19 -0.34
C GLU A 32 -7.53 18.83 -0.88
N GLN A 33 -6.64 18.08 -1.52
CA GLN A 33 -6.68 16.63 -1.34
C GLN A 33 -5.82 16.40 -0.09
N PRO A 34 -6.41 16.41 1.12
CA PRO A 34 -5.63 16.12 2.29
C PRO A 34 -5.40 14.62 2.24
N HIS A 35 -4.15 14.22 2.00
CA HIS A 35 -3.69 12.84 2.19
C HIS A 35 -4.33 11.81 1.23
N ALA A 36 -4.25 12.04 -0.09
CA ALA A 36 -4.31 10.91 -1.01
C ALA A 36 -3.05 10.06 -0.81
N VAL A 37 -3.04 9.23 0.23
CA VAL A 37 -2.02 8.21 0.43
C VAL A 37 -2.22 7.20 -0.70
N VAL A 38 -1.38 7.33 -1.72
CA VAL A 38 -1.42 6.46 -2.90
C VAL A 38 -0.80 5.12 -2.52
N ARG A 39 -1.53 4.03 -2.74
CA ARG A 39 -0.98 2.69 -2.59
C ARG A 39 0.10 2.53 -3.67
N PRO A 40 1.29 1.97 -3.37
CA PRO A 40 2.27 1.75 -4.40
C PRO A 40 1.71 0.94 -5.58
N PRO A 41 2.22 1.16 -6.81
CA PRO A 41 1.79 0.38 -7.96
C PRO A 41 2.14 -1.09 -7.78
N LEU A 42 1.32 -1.97 -8.34
CA LEU A 42 1.59 -3.40 -8.27
C LEU A 42 2.77 -3.75 -9.18
N ILE A 43 3.89 -4.11 -8.57
CA ILE A 43 5.07 -4.62 -9.28
C ILE A 43 5.37 -6.01 -8.75
N ILE A 44 5.50 -6.98 -9.64
CA ILE A 44 6.08 -8.29 -9.34
C ILE A 44 7.11 -8.58 -10.43
N GLN A 45 8.39 -8.53 -10.08
CA GLN A 45 9.49 -8.61 -11.03
C GLN A 45 10.56 -9.60 -10.55
N GLN A 46 10.84 -10.58 -11.40
CA GLN A 46 11.92 -11.53 -11.18
C GLN A 46 13.13 -11.18 -12.05
N GLN A 47 14.32 -11.17 -11.45
CA GLN A 47 15.59 -10.99 -12.13
C GLN A 47 16.62 -12.00 -11.59
N GLY A 48 16.86 -13.06 -12.35
CA GLY A 48 17.76 -14.14 -11.91
C GLY A 48 17.22 -14.82 -10.65
N ASP A 49 18.00 -14.74 -9.58
CA ASP A 49 17.63 -15.27 -8.26
C ASP A 49 16.87 -14.27 -7.38
N ASP A 50 16.72 -13.02 -7.82
CA ASP A 50 16.00 -11.99 -7.08
C ASP A 50 14.56 -11.88 -7.55
N LEU A 51 13.65 -11.64 -6.60
CA LEU A 51 12.24 -11.32 -6.83
C LEU A 51 11.89 -10.08 -6.01
N LEU A 52 11.34 -9.07 -6.68
CA LEU A 52 10.81 -7.85 -6.09
C LEU A 52 9.29 -7.86 -6.19
N LEU A 53 8.63 -7.57 -5.08
CA LEU A 53 7.21 -7.25 -5.03
C LEU A 53 7.04 -5.85 -4.44
N TRP A 54 6.10 -5.08 -4.99
CA TRP A 54 5.72 -3.78 -4.48
C TRP A 54 4.21 -3.59 -4.63
N GLY A 55 3.59 -2.97 -3.64
CA GLY A 55 2.14 -2.75 -3.61
C GLY A 55 1.66 -2.39 -2.21
N GLY A 56 0.44 -2.77 -1.90
CA GLY A 56 -0.14 -2.78 -0.56
C GLY A 56 -1.03 -4.01 -0.37
N TRP A 57 -1.10 -4.51 0.86
CA TRP A 57 -1.99 -5.59 1.25
C TRP A 57 -3.43 -5.09 1.29
N ASN A 58 -4.30 -5.77 0.53
CA ASN A 58 -5.74 -5.62 0.59
C ASN A 58 -6.35 -6.81 1.33
N THR A 59 -6.98 -6.57 2.49
CA THR A 59 -7.59 -7.65 3.28
C THR A 59 -8.76 -8.26 2.52
N VAL A 60 -8.76 -9.58 2.34
CA VAL A 60 -9.84 -10.34 1.70
C VAL A 60 -10.60 -11.23 2.68
N ALA A 61 -10.03 -11.50 3.86
CA ALA A 61 -10.68 -12.18 4.97
C ALA A 61 -10.06 -11.78 6.32
N GLY A 62 -10.88 -11.73 7.39
CA GLY A 62 -10.46 -11.34 8.74
C GLY A 62 -10.57 -9.84 9.01
N TYR A 63 -9.85 -9.34 10.01
CA TYR A 63 -9.82 -7.93 10.37
C TYR A 63 -9.08 -7.09 9.31
N GLU A 64 -9.70 -5.99 8.88
CA GLU A 64 -9.10 -4.99 8.00
C GLU A 64 -8.57 -3.83 8.85
N PRO A 65 -7.23 -3.63 8.93
CA PRO A 65 -6.67 -2.49 9.62
C PRO A 65 -7.10 -1.17 8.97
N PRO A 66 -7.40 -0.12 9.74
CA PRO A 66 -7.68 1.19 9.17
C PRO A 66 -6.44 1.75 8.45
N GLY A 67 -6.68 2.58 7.43
CA GLY A 67 -5.61 3.32 6.75
C GLY A 67 -5.17 2.71 5.42
N VAL A 68 -4.01 3.15 4.95
CA VAL A 68 -3.39 2.69 3.71
C VAL A 68 -1.98 2.19 4.01
N ASN A 69 -1.66 1.01 3.49
CA ASN A 69 -0.34 0.41 3.65
C ASN A 69 0.44 0.35 2.34
N ALA A 70 1.75 0.30 2.48
CA ALA A 70 2.74 0.12 1.43
C ALA A 70 3.69 -1.00 1.84
N VAL A 71 3.98 -1.91 0.91
CA VAL A 71 4.87 -3.03 1.14
C VAL A 71 5.85 -3.20 -0.01
N GLU A 72 7.12 -3.38 0.33
CA GLU A 72 8.16 -3.87 -0.57
C GLU A 72 8.65 -5.22 -0.05
N ILE A 73 8.64 -6.24 -0.90
CA ILE A 73 9.13 -7.57 -0.55
C ILE A 73 10.28 -7.92 -1.49
N ARG A 74 11.43 -8.27 -0.92
CA ARG A 74 12.61 -8.69 -1.66
C ARG A 74 12.99 -10.10 -1.27
N CYS A 75 12.89 -11.02 -2.22
CA CYS A 75 13.26 -12.42 -2.06
C CYS A 75 14.52 -12.73 -2.85
N ASN A 76 15.34 -13.64 -2.32
CA ASN A 76 16.51 -14.15 -3.03
C ASN A 76 16.60 -15.68 -2.93
N ARG A 77 16.61 -16.35 -4.09
CA ARG A 77 16.58 -17.81 -4.19
C ARG A 77 17.83 -18.47 -3.64
N GLY A 78 19.01 -17.89 -3.92
CA GLY A 78 20.28 -18.41 -3.43
C GLY A 78 20.44 -18.33 -1.91
N ARG A 79 19.84 -17.31 -1.27
CA ARG A 79 19.81 -17.16 0.18
C ARG A 79 18.66 -17.93 0.85
N GLY A 80 17.61 -18.26 0.12
CA GLY A 80 16.43 -18.92 0.66
C GLY A 80 15.65 -18.03 1.63
N THR A 81 15.65 -16.72 1.43
CA THR A 81 14.97 -15.76 2.31
C THR A 81 14.19 -14.70 1.54
N CYS A 82 13.17 -14.14 2.19
CA CYS A 82 12.54 -12.88 1.80
C CYS A 82 12.58 -11.87 2.94
N GLN A 83 12.58 -10.59 2.61
CA GLN A 83 12.41 -9.51 3.55
C GLN A 83 11.26 -8.61 3.07
N GLU A 84 10.28 -8.40 3.93
CA GLU A 84 9.18 -7.45 3.72
C GLU A 84 9.45 -6.19 4.55
N ALA A 85 9.47 -5.04 3.90
CA ALA A 85 9.31 -3.75 4.56
C ALA A 85 7.84 -3.34 4.45
N PHE A 86 7.17 -3.26 5.59
CA PHE A 86 5.77 -2.87 5.70
C PHE A 86 5.68 -1.48 6.33
N ALA A 87 4.86 -0.61 5.75
CA ALA A 87 4.51 0.68 6.35
C ALA A 87 3.00 0.91 6.25
N SER A 88 2.40 1.47 7.30
CA SER A 88 0.99 1.85 7.33
C SER A 88 0.83 3.24 7.90
N ILE A 89 -0.08 4.02 7.30
CA ILE A 89 -0.53 5.30 7.86
C ILE A 89 -1.87 5.06 8.53
N HIS A 90 -1.90 5.29 9.84
CA HIS A 90 -3.12 5.22 10.65
C HIS A 90 -3.70 6.63 10.80
N HIS A 91 -4.92 6.84 10.32
CA HIS A 91 -5.62 8.10 10.52
C HIS A 91 -6.43 8.05 11.81
N HIS A 92 -6.23 9.03 12.69
CA HIS A 92 -7.02 9.22 13.90
C HIS A 92 -7.51 10.68 13.97
N ASP A 93 -8.48 10.95 14.84
CA ASP A 93 -9.14 12.26 14.93
C ASP A 93 -8.18 13.43 15.27
N GLU A 94 -6.98 13.11 15.76
CA GLU A 94 -5.95 14.06 16.19
C GLU A 94 -4.76 14.18 15.21
N GLY A 95 -4.69 13.35 14.16
CA GLY A 95 -3.55 13.32 13.24
C GLY A 95 -3.37 12.01 12.45
N GLU A 96 -2.15 11.83 11.96
CA GLU A 96 -1.72 10.63 11.22
C GLU A 96 -0.48 10.06 11.89
N ASP A 97 -0.52 8.76 12.20
CA ASP A 97 0.61 8.01 12.73
C ASP A 97 1.19 7.10 11.64
N LEU A 98 2.52 7.11 11.50
CA LEU A 98 3.24 6.20 10.62
C LEU A 98 3.77 5.02 11.43
N GLU A 99 3.34 3.83 11.07
CA GLU A 99 3.89 2.57 11.57
C GLU A 99 4.77 1.94 10.49
N ALA A 100 5.93 1.40 10.90
CA ALA A 100 6.82 0.67 10.00
C ALA A 100 7.38 -0.58 10.69
N GLN A 101 7.33 -1.70 9.98
CA GLN A 101 7.78 -3.00 10.44
C GLN A 101 8.60 -3.71 9.36
N VAL A 102 9.45 -4.64 9.78
CA VAL A 102 10.20 -5.52 8.88
C VAL A 102 9.91 -6.96 9.26
N PHE A 103 9.60 -7.80 8.27
CA PHE A 103 9.41 -9.23 8.46
C PHE A 103 10.44 -10.00 7.63
N ASP A 104 11.20 -10.85 8.30
CA ASP A 104 12.16 -11.75 7.67
C ASP A 104 11.51 -13.14 7.52
N TYR A 105 11.35 -13.60 6.27
CA TYR A 105 10.76 -14.88 5.93
C TYR A 105 11.83 -15.89 5.52
N GLU A 106 11.61 -17.14 5.91
CA GLU A 106 12.32 -18.29 5.37
C GLU A 106 11.56 -18.88 4.19
N VAL A 107 12.26 -19.16 3.09
CA VAL A 107 11.66 -19.78 1.90
C VAL A 107 11.45 -21.27 2.15
N VAL A 108 10.20 -21.70 2.05
CA VAL A 108 9.78 -23.11 2.18
C VAL A 108 9.82 -23.80 0.82
N GLU A 109 9.32 -23.12 -0.22
CA GLU A 109 9.30 -23.63 -1.59
C GLU A 109 9.55 -22.48 -2.57
N TRP A 110 10.42 -22.71 -3.56
CA TRP A 110 10.56 -21.80 -4.70
C TRP A 110 10.76 -22.58 -5.98
N SER A 111 9.71 -22.58 -6.83
CA SER A 111 9.69 -23.19 -8.15
C SER A 111 9.43 -22.14 -9.23
N GLU A 112 9.28 -22.59 -10.48
CA GLU A 112 8.86 -21.72 -11.58
C GLU A 112 7.38 -21.29 -11.48
N GLN A 113 6.58 -22.00 -10.67
CA GLN A 113 5.15 -21.73 -10.51
C GLN A 113 4.86 -20.86 -9.30
N MET A 114 5.63 -21.03 -8.23
CA MET A 114 5.34 -20.37 -6.97
C MET A 114 6.57 -20.14 -6.11
N LEU A 115 6.44 -19.16 -5.25
CA LEU A 115 7.25 -18.98 -4.06
C LEU A 115 6.32 -19.10 -2.84
N HIS A 116 6.71 -19.89 -1.85
CA HIS A 116 6.11 -19.94 -0.52
C HIS A 116 7.19 -19.67 0.51
N ALA A 117 6.94 -18.70 1.39
CA ALA A 117 7.83 -18.32 2.46
C ALA A 117 7.04 -18.07 3.75
N THR A 118 7.66 -18.34 4.89
CA THR A 118 7.02 -18.22 6.20
C THR A 118 7.84 -17.39 7.16
N ALA A 119 7.18 -16.57 7.98
CA ALA A 119 7.78 -15.82 9.07
C ALA A 119 6.93 -15.96 10.34
N THR A 120 7.50 -15.70 11.50
CA THR A 120 6.76 -15.58 12.76
C THR A 120 6.38 -14.11 12.98
N MET A 121 5.15 -13.86 13.42
CA MET A 121 4.72 -12.51 13.82
C MET A 121 5.47 -12.06 15.09
N PRO A 122 6.15 -10.90 15.10
CA PRO A 122 6.88 -10.42 16.28
C PRO A 122 6.02 -10.18 17.52
N GLU A 123 4.79 -9.68 17.32
CA GLU A 123 3.87 -9.33 18.42
C GLU A 123 2.91 -10.46 18.79
N ALA A 124 2.91 -11.54 18.01
CA ALA A 124 2.06 -12.72 18.21
C ALA A 124 2.83 -13.97 17.78
N GLU A 125 3.78 -14.42 18.62
CA GLU A 125 4.70 -15.53 18.28
C GLU A 125 3.98 -16.84 17.91
N CYS A 126 2.72 -17.01 18.33
CA CYS A 126 1.87 -18.15 17.94
C CYS A 126 1.28 -18.01 16.52
N VAL A 127 1.53 -16.92 15.79
CA VAL A 127 0.97 -16.68 14.45
C VAL A 127 2.07 -16.77 13.39
N THR A 128 1.83 -17.61 12.39
CA THR A 128 2.67 -17.71 11.20
C THR A 128 2.16 -16.78 10.11
N ARG A 129 3.06 -15.97 9.56
CA ARG A 129 2.86 -15.23 8.31
C ARG A 129 3.23 -16.15 7.16
N SER A 130 2.26 -16.54 6.35
CA SER A 130 2.43 -17.39 5.17
C SER A 130 2.31 -16.55 3.90
N LEU A 131 3.45 -16.25 3.27
CA LEU A 131 3.54 -15.49 2.03
C LEU A 131 3.58 -16.47 0.85
N VAL A 132 2.62 -16.34 -0.07
CA VAL A 132 2.59 -17.12 -1.31
C VAL A 132 2.57 -16.18 -2.51
N VAL A 133 3.46 -16.42 -3.48
CA VAL A 133 3.53 -15.67 -4.74
C VAL A 133 3.32 -16.64 -5.88
N ALA A 134 2.27 -16.44 -6.67
CA ALA A 134 2.02 -17.17 -7.90
C ALA A 134 2.74 -16.46 -9.06
N LEU A 135 3.93 -16.93 -9.41
CA LEU A 135 4.83 -16.23 -10.32
C LEU A 135 4.23 -16.04 -11.73
N PRO A 136 3.60 -17.04 -12.38
CA PRO A 136 3.03 -16.86 -13.70
C PRO A 136 1.78 -15.97 -13.71
N ALA A 137 1.04 -15.96 -12.59
CA ALA A 137 -0.18 -15.17 -12.45
C ALA A 137 0.12 -13.70 -12.11
N GLY A 138 1.32 -13.40 -11.64
CA GLY A 138 1.68 -12.05 -11.18
C GLY A 138 0.84 -11.62 -9.98
N SER A 139 0.60 -12.53 -9.04
CA SER A 139 -0.17 -12.26 -7.82
C SER A 139 0.55 -12.76 -6.58
N ALA A 140 0.32 -12.10 -5.45
CA ALA A 140 0.79 -12.54 -4.15
C ALA A 140 -0.32 -12.46 -3.10
N SER A 141 -0.28 -13.38 -2.15
CA SER A 141 -1.19 -13.46 -1.01
C SER A 141 -0.41 -13.63 0.28
N LEU A 142 -0.97 -13.08 1.35
CA LEU A 142 -0.48 -13.25 2.71
C LEU A 142 -1.60 -13.84 3.55
N GLU A 143 -1.31 -14.94 4.25
CA GLU A 143 -2.20 -15.49 5.26
C GLU A 143 -1.54 -15.40 6.64
N LEU A 144 -2.32 -14.98 7.64
CA LEU A 144 -1.92 -15.03 9.05
C LEU A 144 -2.62 -16.24 9.68
N VAL A 145 -1.83 -17.23 10.07
CA VAL A 145 -2.31 -18.53 10.52
C VAL A 145 -1.91 -18.75 11.99
N PRO A 146 -2.87 -18.75 12.94
CA PRO A 146 -2.61 -19.11 14.32
C PRO A 146 -2.16 -20.57 14.41
N GLN A 147 -1.18 -20.82 15.26
CA GLN A 147 -0.63 -22.14 15.54
C GLN A 147 -1.07 -22.57 16.94
N GLY A 148 -1.76 -23.71 17.02
CA GLY A 148 -2.27 -24.25 18.28
C GLY A 148 -3.62 -23.67 18.69
N ASP A 149 -4.31 -24.40 19.57
CA ASP A 149 -5.67 -24.07 20.02
C ASP A 149 -5.71 -22.93 21.06
N ASP A 150 -4.56 -22.56 21.63
CA ASP A 150 -4.39 -21.51 22.64
C ASP A 150 -4.00 -20.14 22.04
N CYS A 151 -3.78 -20.07 20.73
CA CYS A 151 -3.48 -18.82 20.04
C CYS A 151 -4.77 -18.01 19.82
N GLU A 152 -4.98 -16.98 20.64
CA GLU A 152 -6.12 -16.05 20.54
C GLU A 152 -5.94 -15.08 19.35
N PHE A 153 -5.89 -15.62 18.13
CA PHE A 153 -5.80 -14.86 16.89
C PHE A 153 -6.72 -15.46 15.84
N GLU A 154 -7.49 -14.62 15.15
CA GLU A 154 -8.35 -15.07 14.05
C GLU A 154 -7.56 -15.16 12.75
N VAL A 155 -7.77 -16.23 11.98
CA VAL A 155 -7.17 -16.36 10.65
C VAL A 155 -7.55 -15.16 9.80
N SER A 156 -6.57 -14.57 9.13
CA SER A 156 -6.78 -13.51 8.14
C SER A 156 -6.03 -13.77 6.85
N ALA A 157 -6.51 -13.17 5.77
CA ALA A 157 -5.91 -13.27 4.45
C ALA A 157 -5.95 -11.91 3.73
N ALA A 158 -4.89 -11.63 2.98
CA ALA A 158 -4.76 -10.44 2.16
C ALA A 158 -4.17 -10.78 0.79
N MET A 159 -4.52 -9.96 -0.21
CA MET A 159 -3.97 -10.00 -1.56
C MET A 159 -3.10 -8.77 -1.79
N LEU A 160 -1.96 -8.95 -2.47
CA LEU A 160 -1.13 -7.82 -2.87
C LEU A 160 -1.79 -7.13 -4.06
N GLU A 161 -2.05 -5.85 -3.91
CA GLU A 161 -2.65 -4.99 -4.92
C GLU A 161 -1.84 -3.69 -5.05
N GLY A 162 -2.14 -2.90 -6.07
CA GLY A 162 -1.50 -1.60 -6.23
C GLY A 162 -2.30 -0.68 -7.14
N ASP A 163 -2.10 0.62 -6.94
CA ASP A 163 -2.81 1.61 -7.74
C ASP A 163 -2.27 1.62 -9.19
N PRO A 164 -3.13 1.93 -10.17
CA PRO A 164 -2.68 2.06 -11.55
C PRO A 164 -1.65 3.19 -11.71
N LEU A 165 -0.64 2.94 -12.53
CA LEU A 165 0.39 3.91 -12.95
C LEU A 165 -0.15 4.96 -13.91
#